data_AF-A0A6M0CPC7-F1
#
_entry.id   AF-A0A6M0CPC7-F1
#
_cell.length_a   1.000
_cell.length_b   1.000
_cell.length_c   1.000
_cell.angle_alpha   90.00
_cell.angle_beta   90.00
_cell.angle_gamma   90.00
#
_symmetry.space_group_name_H-M   'P 1'
#
loop_
_entity.id
_entity.type
_entity.pdbx_description
1 polymer ?
#
loop_
_entity_poly.entity_id
_entity_poly.type
_entity_poly.pdbx_seq_one_letter_code
_entity_poly.pdbx_strand_id
1 'polypeptide(L)'
;MPFATLVHRASLPCPAITREHALALLQEHYGMHGELTSLGSQQDLNFRFGFEGRSYVLKICHGDYAVAELQAQHAAVACLHQQGVGAPQVHVGLDGTALRSLAVDGQPIHARVLRYIDGQTLTRVKHFAPGLIAAFGRLCAEVDKALAAFRHPGLERTLQWDPRHAQVMIAHLLPVLAEGPRKARVQAAAAQAGERLAPCLAQLPMQAVHLDITDDNVVWQRDAQRQWQLQGVIDFGDLVHTWRIADLAVTCSALLHHVEGDPFRILPAIAAYHALNPLYEAELRALWPMIVARAAVLVLSGEQQVSVDPGNAYSRDNLAHEWQIFDVADSVPFELMEAAILQLAAIEPAPLAAAAALLPALHGQAVTALDLGVLSAHFSAGNWQQPGVDLRLLQAQPAPACTLYGQYRLSQTLIDTPREPHTCALHVALHLAPGTTLVAPFAGTWRHAGEGWACLEGGSVSLWLH
;
A
#
# COMPACT_ATOMS: atom_id res chain seq x y z
N MET A 1 -25.95 3.61 3.99
CA MET A 1 -26.72 3.10 2.82
C MET A 1 -26.61 1.58 2.79
N PRO A 2 -27.59 0.85 2.24
CA PRO A 2 -27.47 -0.60 2.02
C PRO A 2 -26.30 -0.90 1.07
N PHE A 3 -25.56 -1.97 1.34
CA PHE A 3 -24.41 -2.39 0.55
C PHE A 3 -24.74 -2.63 -0.95
N ALA A 4 -25.95 -3.08 -1.25
CA ALA A 4 -26.45 -3.23 -2.63
C ALA A 4 -26.46 -1.91 -3.42
N THR A 5 -26.66 -0.76 -2.75
CA THR A 5 -26.63 0.56 -3.39
C THR A 5 -25.21 0.97 -3.78
N LEU A 6 -24.18 0.52 -3.05
CA LEU A 6 -22.77 0.78 -3.38
C LEU A 6 -22.34 0.00 -4.61
N VAL A 7 -22.64 -1.30 -4.62
CA VAL A 7 -22.35 -2.17 -5.78
C VAL A 7 -23.10 -1.67 -7.03
N HIS A 8 -24.35 -1.23 -6.88
CA HIS A 8 -25.12 -0.67 -7.99
C HIS A 8 -24.47 0.60 -8.54
N ARG A 9 -24.09 1.56 -7.69
CA ARG A 9 -23.39 2.78 -8.13
C ARG A 9 -22.08 2.48 -8.84
N ALA A 10 -21.31 1.52 -8.31
CA ALA A 10 -20.06 1.08 -8.92
C ALA A 10 -20.24 0.51 -10.35
N SER A 11 -21.43 -0.02 -10.64
CA SER A 11 -21.78 -0.64 -11.92
C SER A 11 -22.43 0.29 -12.96
N LEU A 12 -22.72 1.56 -12.62
CA LEU A 12 -23.35 2.49 -13.55
C LEU A 12 -22.35 2.95 -14.63
N PRO A 13 -22.73 2.93 -15.93
CA PRO A 13 -21.90 3.51 -16.99
C PRO A 13 -21.84 5.03 -16.84
N CYS A 14 -20.89 5.70 -17.51
CA CYS A 14 -20.85 7.17 -17.56
C CYS A 14 -22.17 7.78 -18.08
N PRO A 15 -22.53 9.01 -17.67
CA PRO A 15 -23.68 9.73 -18.23
C PRO A 15 -23.65 9.78 -19.77
N ALA A 16 -24.80 9.69 -20.44
CA ALA A 16 -24.89 9.68 -21.89
C ALA A 16 -24.90 11.11 -22.46
N ILE A 17 -23.85 11.89 -22.17
CA ILE A 17 -23.75 13.30 -22.56
C ILE A 17 -22.77 13.45 -23.73
N THR A 18 -23.23 14.07 -24.82
CA THR A 18 -22.42 14.34 -26.01
C THR A 18 -21.46 15.50 -25.78
N ARG A 19 -20.46 15.64 -26.67
CA ARG A 19 -19.53 16.77 -26.64
C ARG A 19 -20.26 18.09 -26.87
N GLU A 20 -21.30 18.08 -27.70
CA GLU A 20 -22.14 19.24 -28.01
C GLU A 20 -22.93 19.70 -26.78
N HIS A 21 -23.51 18.77 -26.01
CA HIS A 21 -24.17 19.09 -24.75
C HIS A 21 -23.19 19.68 -23.72
N ALA A 22 -21.99 19.10 -23.61
CA ALA A 22 -20.96 19.61 -22.71
C ALA A 22 -20.49 21.03 -23.09
N LEU A 23 -20.37 21.33 -24.39
CA LEU A 23 -20.06 22.67 -24.89
C LEU A 23 -21.16 23.68 -24.57
N ALA A 24 -22.42 23.32 -24.82
CA ALA A 24 -23.56 24.18 -24.52
C ALA A 24 -23.62 24.51 -23.02
N LEU A 25 -23.41 23.50 -22.16
CA LEU A 25 -23.38 23.66 -20.71
C LEU A 25 -22.27 24.64 -20.26
N LEU A 26 -21.07 24.54 -20.84
CA LEU A 26 -19.98 25.47 -20.55
C LEU A 26 -20.30 26.90 -20.95
N GLN A 27 -20.87 27.10 -22.14
CA GLN A 27 -21.22 28.42 -22.64
C GLN A 27 -22.33 29.06 -21.81
N GLU A 28 -23.41 28.32 -21.55
CA GLU A 28 -24.60 28.83 -20.87
C GLU A 28 -24.35 29.13 -19.40
N HIS A 29 -23.67 28.24 -18.67
CA HIS A 29 -23.59 28.34 -17.21
C HIS A 29 -22.27 28.89 -16.68
N TYR A 30 -21.20 28.83 -17.48
CA TYR A 30 -19.86 29.28 -17.10
C TYR A 30 -19.33 30.40 -18.00
N GLY A 31 -19.97 30.69 -19.14
CA GLY A 31 -19.47 31.67 -20.11
C GLY A 31 -18.16 31.23 -20.78
N MET A 32 -17.83 29.95 -20.71
CA MET A 32 -16.57 29.39 -21.20
C MET A 32 -16.80 28.66 -22.53
N HIS A 33 -15.77 28.66 -23.37
CA HIS A 33 -15.75 27.92 -24.63
C HIS A 33 -14.35 27.36 -24.87
N GLY A 34 -14.24 26.39 -25.78
CA GLY A 34 -12.96 25.80 -26.13
C GLY A 34 -13.13 24.44 -26.78
N GLU A 35 -12.02 23.85 -27.21
CA GLU A 35 -12.03 22.49 -27.71
C GLU A 35 -12.04 21.51 -26.53
N LEU A 36 -13.05 20.65 -26.44
CA LEU A 36 -13.15 19.63 -25.38
C LEU A 36 -12.39 18.35 -25.78
N THR A 37 -11.45 17.90 -24.96
CA THR A 37 -10.78 16.60 -25.10
C THR A 37 -11.23 15.69 -23.97
N SER A 38 -11.79 14.51 -24.29
CA SER A 38 -12.13 13.52 -23.26
C SER A 38 -10.85 13.01 -22.58
N LEU A 39 -10.84 12.99 -21.25
CA LEU A 39 -9.75 12.43 -20.44
C LEU A 39 -9.97 10.95 -20.11
N GLY A 40 -11.14 10.40 -20.42
CA GLY A 40 -11.56 9.08 -19.94
C GLY A 40 -11.88 9.10 -18.43
N SER A 41 -12.77 8.21 -18.01
CA SER A 41 -13.07 7.90 -16.61
C SER A 41 -14.03 6.70 -16.57
N GLN A 42 -14.12 6.06 -15.41
CA GLN A 42 -14.98 4.89 -15.21
C GLN A 42 -16.46 5.28 -14.98
N GLN A 43 -16.71 6.35 -14.21
CA GLN A 43 -18.05 6.71 -13.72
C GLN A 43 -18.49 8.13 -14.11
N ASP A 44 -17.55 9.06 -14.22
CA ASP A 44 -17.78 10.45 -14.59
C ASP A 44 -17.34 10.73 -16.04
N LEU A 45 -17.93 11.73 -16.68
CA LEU A 45 -17.37 12.31 -17.89
C LEU A 45 -16.44 13.47 -17.54
N ASN A 46 -15.18 13.36 -17.95
CA ASN A 46 -14.14 14.36 -17.72
C ASN A 46 -13.68 14.93 -19.07
N PHE A 47 -13.96 16.22 -19.32
CA PHE A 47 -13.50 16.92 -20.53
C PHE A 47 -12.49 18.01 -20.18
N ARG A 48 -11.26 17.89 -20.69
CA ARG A 48 -10.26 18.95 -20.64
C ARG A 48 -10.53 19.98 -21.72
N PHE A 49 -10.34 21.26 -21.42
CA PHE A 49 -10.38 22.34 -22.40
C PHE A 49 -9.49 23.51 -21.99
N GLY A 50 -9.09 24.33 -22.97
CA GLY A 50 -8.37 25.58 -22.76
C GLY A 50 -9.31 26.78 -22.83
N PHE A 51 -9.14 27.74 -21.94
CA PHE A 51 -9.87 29.01 -21.94
C PHE A 51 -8.99 30.13 -21.35
N GLU A 52 -8.87 31.25 -22.07
CA GLU A 52 -8.07 32.42 -21.66
C GLU A 52 -6.63 32.08 -21.20
N GLY A 53 -5.96 31.18 -21.93
CA GLY A 53 -4.58 30.78 -21.65
C GLY A 53 -4.41 29.85 -20.44
N ARG A 54 -5.50 29.29 -19.90
CA ARG A 54 -5.49 28.31 -18.80
C ARG A 54 -6.20 27.02 -19.21
N SER A 55 -5.83 25.90 -18.57
CA SER A 55 -6.47 24.61 -18.74
C SER A 55 -7.51 24.37 -17.64
N TYR A 56 -8.65 23.78 -18.02
CA TYR A 56 -9.76 23.41 -17.13
C TYR A 56 -10.24 21.99 -17.43
N VAL A 57 -10.99 21.43 -16.49
CA VAL A 57 -11.73 20.17 -16.63
C VAL A 57 -13.18 20.39 -16.27
N LEU A 58 -14.07 20.06 -17.19
CA LEU A 58 -15.49 19.87 -16.91
C LEU A 58 -15.70 18.43 -16.45
N LYS A 59 -16.18 18.25 -15.22
CA LYS A 59 -16.63 16.96 -14.70
C LYS A 59 -18.16 16.91 -14.73
N ILE A 60 -18.73 15.84 -15.27
CA ILE A 60 -20.17 15.57 -15.30
C ILE A 60 -20.42 14.17 -14.71
N CYS A 61 -21.23 14.08 -13.66
CA CYS A 61 -21.64 12.84 -13.04
C CYS A 61 -23.17 12.68 -13.06
N HIS A 62 -23.66 11.48 -12.73
CA HIS A 62 -25.09 11.22 -12.65
C HIS A 62 -25.77 12.02 -11.54
N GLY A 63 -27.04 12.36 -11.74
CA GLY A 63 -27.87 13.07 -10.76
C GLY A 63 -28.11 12.31 -9.46
N ASP A 64 -27.91 10.99 -9.46
CA ASP A 64 -28.06 10.11 -8.29
C ASP A 64 -26.99 10.34 -7.21
N TYR A 65 -25.91 11.06 -7.56
CA TYR A 65 -24.90 11.50 -6.61
C TYR A 65 -25.51 12.54 -5.69
N ALA A 66 -25.23 12.43 -4.39
CA ALA A 66 -25.76 13.39 -3.44
C ALA A 66 -25.08 14.75 -3.67
N VAL A 67 -25.85 15.82 -3.73
CA VAL A 67 -25.28 17.17 -3.86
C VAL A 67 -24.30 17.46 -2.70
N ALA A 68 -24.59 16.96 -1.50
CA ALA A 68 -23.76 17.11 -0.32
C ALA A 68 -22.36 16.44 -0.46
N GLU A 69 -22.24 15.27 -1.12
CA GLU A 69 -20.91 14.65 -1.32
C GLU A 69 -20.06 15.49 -2.27
N LEU A 70 -20.64 16.01 -3.36
CA LEU A 70 -19.94 16.87 -4.31
C LEU A 70 -19.51 18.21 -3.68
N GLN A 71 -20.37 18.78 -2.83
CA GLN A 71 -20.03 19.96 -2.03
C GLN A 71 -18.89 19.68 -1.04
N ALA A 72 -18.83 18.49 -0.44
CA ALA A 72 -17.72 18.08 0.42
C ALA A 72 -16.40 18.08 -0.33
N GLN A 73 -16.38 17.55 -1.57
CA GLN A 73 -15.21 17.55 -2.44
C GLN A 73 -14.73 18.99 -2.73
N HIS A 74 -15.65 19.89 -3.10
CA HIS A 74 -15.31 21.29 -3.36
C HIS A 74 -14.70 21.97 -2.12
N ALA A 75 -15.32 21.76 -0.95
CA ALA A 75 -14.86 22.36 0.29
C ALA A 75 -13.50 21.82 0.75
N ALA A 76 -13.24 20.51 0.56
CA ALA A 76 -11.95 19.91 0.88
C ALA A 76 -10.83 20.44 -0.03
N VAL A 77 -11.09 20.54 -1.33
CA VAL A 77 -10.14 21.13 -2.29
C VAL A 77 -9.80 22.59 -1.92
N ALA A 78 -10.81 23.39 -1.53
CA ALA A 78 -10.59 24.75 -1.05
C ALA A 78 -9.77 24.78 0.25
N CYS A 79 -10.02 23.84 1.16
CA CYS A 79 -9.26 23.70 2.41
C CYS A 79 -7.78 23.38 2.13
N LEU A 80 -7.49 22.44 1.23
CA LEU A 80 -6.12 22.11 0.82
C LEU A 80 -5.40 23.33 0.23
N HIS A 81 -6.07 24.09 -0.64
CA HIS A 81 -5.48 25.27 -1.24
C HIS A 81 -5.10 26.35 -0.20
N GLN A 82 -5.94 26.53 0.83
CA GLN A 82 -5.65 27.45 1.94
C GLN A 82 -4.43 27.02 2.77
N GLN A 83 -4.13 25.73 2.81
CA GLN A 83 -2.97 25.15 3.50
C GLN A 83 -1.73 25.03 2.59
N GLY A 84 -1.81 25.50 1.34
CA GLY A 84 -0.70 25.45 0.38
C GLY A 84 -0.48 24.08 -0.27
N VAL A 85 -1.40 23.13 -0.10
CA VAL A 85 -1.33 21.81 -0.74
C VAL A 85 -1.88 21.92 -2.16
N GLY A 86 -1.13 21.37 -3.12
CA GLY A 86 -1.53 21.35 -4.53
C GLY A 86 -2.81 20.53 -4.74
N ALA A 87 -3.88 21.18 -5.20
CA ALA A 87 -5.15 20.56 -5.55
C ALA A 87 -5.82 21.38 -6.66
N PRO A 88 -6.82 20.84 -7.39
CA PRO A 88 -7.59 21.60 -8.37
C PRO A 88 -8.21 22.86 -7.75
N GLN A 89 -8.71 23.78 -8.57
CA GLN A 89 -9.49 24.92 -8.04
C GLN A 89 -10.89 24.88 -8.63
N VAL A 90 -11.90 24.93 -7.78
CA VAL A 90 -13.29 24.97 -8.23
C VAL A 90 -13.57 26.30 -8.92
N HIS A 91 -14.07 26.24 -10.15
CA HIS A 91 -14.48 27.42 -10.91
C HIS A 91 -15.97 27.70 -10.66
N VAL A 92 -16.27 28.98 -10.41
CA VAL A 92 -17.63 29.44 -10.14
C VAL A 92 -18.26 29.93 -11.43
N GLY A 93 -19.49 29.49 -11.73
CA GLY A 93 -20.23 29.91 -12.92
C GLY A 93 -20.77 31.34 -12.85
N LEU A 94 -21.46 31.74 -13.91
CA LEU A 94 -21.92 33.13 -14.13
C LEU A 94 -22.88 33.67 -13.05
N ASP A 95 -23.62 32.79 -12.38
CA ASP A 95 -24.57 33.17 -11.32
C ASP A 95 -24.01 32.98 -9.89
N GLY A 96 -22.71 32.71 -9.76
CA GLY A 96 -22.08 32.47 -8.47
C GLY A 96 -22.17 31.01 -7.97
N THR A 97 -22.74 30.08 -8.73
CA THR A 97 -22.82 28.67 -8.34
C THR A 97 -21.69 27.83 -8.97
N ALA A 98 -21.09 26.96 -8.17
CA ALA A 98 -19.96 26.11 -8.57
C ALA A 98 -20.37 24.67 -8.93
N LEU A 99 -21.53 24.22 -8.46
CA LEU A 99 -22.09 22.90 -8.72
C LEU A 99 -23.47 23.08 -9.34
N ARG A 100 -23.68 22.47 -10.50
CA ARG A 100 -24.93 22.58 -11.27
C ARG A 100 -25.66 21.26 -11.30
N SER A 101 -26.88 21.23 -10.79
CA SER A 101 -27.80 20.11 -11.00
C SER A 101 -28.73 20.45 -12.15
N LEU A 102 -28.67 19.67 -13.23
CA LEU A 102 -29.35 19.94 -14.50
C LEU A 102 -30.02 18.67 -15.02
N ALA A 103 -30.88 18.81 -16.03
CA ALA A 103 -31.36 17.70 -16.83
C ALA A 103 -30.99 17.96 -18.29
N VAL A 104 -30.25 17.03 -18.90
CA VAL A 104 -29.89 17.07 -20.33
C VAL A 104 -30.59 15.89 -21.00
N ASP A 105 -31.42 16.16 -22.00
CA ASP A 105 -32.29 15.15 -22.65
C ASP A 105 -33.10 14.29 -21.65
N GLY A 106 -33.52 14.91 -20.54
CA GLY A 106 -34.27 14.23 -19.48
C GLY A 106 -33.42 13.40 -18.52
N GLN A 107 -32.11 13.29 -18.73
CA GLN A 107 -31.18 12.65 -17.80
C GLN A 107 -30.72 13.65 -16.72
N PRO A 108 -30.97 13.39 -15.43
CA PRO A 108 -30.45 14.25 -14.37
C PRO A 108 -28.93 14.07 -14.23
N ILE A 109 -28.21 15.18 -14.16
CA ILE A 109 -26.75 15.23 -14.05
C ILE A 109 -26.32 16.28 -13.03
N HIS A 110 -25.10 16.13 -12.52
CA HIS A 110 -24.38 17.22 -11.87
C HIS A 110 -23.13 17.59 -12.65
N ALA A 111 -22.91 18.89 -12.89
CA ALA A 111 -21.76 19.40 -13.62
C ALA A 111 -20.96 20.43 -12.79
N ARG A 112 -19.63 20.36 -12.89
CA ARG A 112 -18.69 21.24 -12.20
C ARG A 112 -17.45 21.48 -13.05
N VAL A 113 -16.88 22.68 -12.96
CA VAL A 113 -15.61 23.03 -13.64
C VAL A 113 -14.51 23.19 -12.62
N LEU A 114 -13.39 22.53 -12.86
CA LEU A 114 -12.18 22.59 -12.04
C LEU A 114 -11.01 23.12 -12.88
N ARG A 115 -10.12 23.90 -12.28
CA ARG A 115 -8.83 24.24 -12.88
C ARG A 115 -7.99 22.97 -13.02
N TYR A 116 -7.48 22.74 -14.22
CA TYR A 116 -6.59 21.61 -14.51
C TYR A 116 -5.22 21.85 -13.90
N ILE A 117 -4.62 20.79 -13.35
CA ILE A 117 -3.22 20.80 -12.91
C ILE A 117 -2.39 20.27 -14.08
N ASP A 118 -1.49 21.09 -14.60
CA ASP A 118 -0.58 20.69 -15.66
C ASP A 118 0.44 19.67 -15.14
N GLY A 119 0.66 18.60 -15.90
CA GLY A 119 1.58 17.53 -15.53
C GLY A 119 1.11 16.18 -16.06
N GLN A 120 1.64 15.11 -15.47
CA GLN A 120 1.26 13.74 -15.77
C GLN A 120 1.22 12.88 -14.51
N THR A 121 0.41 11.83 -14.56
CA THR A 121 0.37 10.75 -13.58
C THR A 121 1.57 9.83 -13.80
N LEU A 122 1.90 8.98 -12.83
CA LEU A 122 3.06 8.10 -12.89
C LEU A 122 2.71 6.62 -13.09
N THR A 123 1.46 6.30 -13.38
CA THR A 123 0.94 4.94 -13.63
C THR A 123 1.79 4.10 -14.57
N ARG A 124 2.35 4.72 -15.61
CA ARG A 124 3.15 4.02 -16.64
C ARG A 124 4.62 3.83 -16.26
N VAL A 125 5.07 4.44 -15.16
CA VAL A 125 6.45 4.36 -14.70
C VAL A 125 6.57 3.14 -13.79
N LYS A 126 7.26 2.09 -14.25
CA LYS A 126 7.31 0.81 -13.53
C LYS A 126 8.03 0.87 -12.18
N HIS A 127 9.11 1.64 -12.08
CA HIS A 127 9.96 1.66 -10.89
C HIS A 127 10.07 3.07 -10.32
N PHE A 128 9.85 3.19 -9.01
CA PHE A 128 10.01 4.44 -8.28
C PHE A 128 11.27 4.40 -7.40
N ALA A 129 12.11 5.42 -7.57
CA ALA A 129 13.25 5.62 -6.68
C ALA A 129 12.77 5.97 -5.25
N PRO A 130 13.56 5.68 -4.20
CA PRO A 130 13.17 5.94 -2.81
C PRO A 130 12.73 7.38 -2.52
N GLY A 131 13.34 8.36 -3.19
CA GLY A 131 12.97 9.78 -3.04
C GLY A 131 11.56 10.10 -3.54
N LEU A 132 11.10 9.42 -4.58
CA LEU A 132 9.76 9.55 -5.14
C LEU A 132 8.73 8.84 -4.24
N ILE A 133 9.04 7.63 -3.76
CA ILE A 133 8.25 6.93 -2.73
C ILE A 133 8.03 7.82 -1.50
N ALA A 134 9.12 8.42 -0.99
CA ALA A 134 9.04 9.34 0.14
C ALA A 134 8.19 10.59 -0.17
N ALA A 135 8.15 11.05 -1.42
CA ALA A 135 7.34 12.20 -1.82
C ALA A 135 5.83 11.92 -1.79
N PHE A 136 5.40 10.70 -2.14
CA PHE A 136 4.00 10.26 -1.92
C PHE A 136 3.65 10.27 -0.42
N GLY A 137 4.54 9.75 0.43
CA GLY A 137 4.37 9.80 1.89
C GLY A 137 4.25 11.22 2.45
N ARG A 138 5.07 12.16 1.95
CA ARG A 138 4.98 13.59 2.34
C ARG A 138 3.64 14.20 1.91
N LEU A 139 3.24 14.01 0.67
CA LEU A 139 1.95 14.51 0.17
C LEU A 139 0.78 13.98 1.01
N CYS A 140 0.79 12.69 1.31
CA CYS A 140 -0.24 12.06 2.15
C CYS A 140 -0.29 12.72 3.54
N ALA A 141 0.85 12.97 4.19
CA ALA A 141 0.90 13.68 5.47
C ALA A 141 0.42 15.14 5.37
N GLU A 142 0.74 15.85 4.29
CA GLU A 142 0.31 17.22 4.04
C GLU A 142 -1.21 17.31 3.86
N VAL A 143 -1.79 16.41 3.06
CA VAL A 143 -3.24 16.28 2.86
C VAL A 143 -3.94 15.97 4.19
N ASP A 144 -3.46 14.96 4.92
CA ASP A 144 -4.06 14.56 6.20
C ASP A 144 -4.01 15.68 7.24
N LYS A 145 -2.92 16.46 7.30
CA LYS A 145 -2.81 17.60 8.21
C LYS A 145 -3.77 18.72 7.83
N ALA A 146 -3.90 19.01 6.54
CA ALA A 146 -4.82 20.03 6.06
C ALA A 146 -6.29 19.64 6.34
N LEU A 147 -6.62 18.35 6.28
CA LEU A 147 -7.97 17.83 6.50
C LEU A 147 -8.30 17.48 7.96
N ALA A 148 -7.33 17.55 8.89
CA ALA A 148 -7.51 17.13 10.28
C ALA A 148 -8.74 17.76 10.98
N ALA A 149 -8.96 19.06 10.78
CA ALA A 149 -10.10 19.80 11.32
C ALA A 149 -11.28 19.93 10.34
N PHE A 150 -11.14 19.44 9.10
CA PHE A 150 -12.18 19.54 8.08
C PHE A 150 -13.37 18.65 8.43
N ARG A 151 -14.59 19.21 8.39
CA ARG A 151 -15.84 18.50 8.63
C ARG A 151 -16.87 18.94 7.59
N HIS A 152 -17.61 17.99 7.04
CA HIS A 152 -18.68 18.27 6.10
C HIS A 152 -19.72 17.14 6.13
N PRO A 153 -21.03 17.42 6.12
CA PRO A 153 -22.08 16.39 6.18
C PRO A 153 -22.02 15.39 5.01
N GLY A 154 -21.53 15.83 3.85
CA GLY A 154 -21.30 14.97 2.69
C GLY A 154 -20.25 13.86 2.88
N LEU A 155 -19.49 13.88 3.98
CA LEU A 155 -18.56 12.80 4.33
C LEU A 155 -19.22 11.67 5.13
N GLU A 156 -20.45 11.85 5.61
CA GLU A 156 -21.23 10.82 6.30
C GLU A 156 -21.83 9.84 5.29
N ARG A 157 -20.94 9.07 4.66
CA ARG A 157 -21.28 8.08 3.63
C ARG A 157 -20.47 6.81 3.80
N THR A 158 -20.92 5.76 3.13
CA THR A 158 -20.25 4.46 3.08
C THR A 158 -19.59 4.35 1.73
N LEU A 159 -18.34 3.89 1.65
CA LEU A 159 -17.62 3.61 0.41
C LEU A 159 -17.13 2.17 0.42
N GLN A 160 -17.07 1.54 -0.77
CA GLN A 160 -16.49 0.20 -0.92
C GLN A 160 -15.02 0.16 -0.49
N TRP A 161 -14.32 1.29 -0.64
CA TRP A 161 -12.90 1.43 -0.36
C TRP A 161 -12.57 1.81 1.07
N ASP A 162 -13.57 2.12 1.91
CA ASP A 162 -13.36 2.45 3.32
C ASP A 162 -12.87 1.21 4.09
N PRO A 163 -11.66 1.24 4.70
CA PRO A 163 -11.10 0.09 5.40
C PRO A 163 -11.95 -0.41 6.57
N ARG A 164 -12.84 0.41 7.14
CA ARG A 164 -13.80 -0.02 8.17
C ARG A 164 -14.73 -1.12 7.69
N HIS A 165 -14.95 -1.21 6.37
CA HIS A 165 -15.84 -2.18 5.76
C HIS A 165 -15.09 -3.32 5.06
N ALA A 166 -13.75 -3.29 5.02
CA ALA A 166 -12.94 -4.23 4.25
C ALA A 166 -13.28 -5.70 4.52
N GLN A 167 -13.41 -6.12 5.78
CA GLN A 167 -13.75 -7.52 6.12
C GLN A 167 -15.12 -7.95 5.58
N VAL A 168 -16.11 -7.06 5.63
CA VAL A 168 -17.44 -7.33 5.06
C VAL A 168 -17.37 -7.38 3.53
N MET A 169 -16.59 -6.49 2.90
CA MET A 169 -16.38 -6.49 1.45
C MET A 169 -15.70 -7.77 0.99
N ILE A 170 -14.63 -8.18 1.67
CA ILE A 170 -13.90 -9.40 1.38
C ILE A 170 -14.83 -10.60 1.50
N ALA A 171 -15.57 -10.74 2.61
CA ALA A 171 -16.49 -11.85 2.79
C ALA A 171 -17.57 -11.92 1.69
N HIS A 172 -18.05 -10.76 1.22
CA HIS A 172 -19.02 -10.70 0.14
C HIS A 172 -18.44 -11.04 -1.23
N LEU A 173 -17.23 -10.58 -1.54
CA LEU A 173 -16.61 -10.74 -2.86
C LEU A 173 -15.82 -12.04 -3.00
N LEU A 174 -15.36 -12.66 -1.91
CA LEU A 174 -14.59 -13.91 -1.92
C LEU A 174 -15.21 -15.06 -2.76
N PRO A 175 -16.54 -15.22 -2.85
CA PRO A 175 -17.17 -16.20 -3.74
C PRO A 175 -16.89 -16.02 -5.23
N VAL A 176 -16.41 -14.85 -5.68
CA VAL A 176 -16.01 -14.62 -7.09
C VAL A 176 -14.84 -15.52 -7.51
N LEU A 177 -13.96 -15.85 -6.56
CA LEU A 177 -12.83 -16.74 -6.81
C LEU A 177 -13.30 -18.20 -6.78
N ALA A 178 -12.86 -18.95 -7.79
CA ALA A 178 -12.99 -20.41 -7.80
C ALA A 178 -12.24 -21.03 -6.60
N GLU A 179 -12.77 -22.16 -6.11
CA GLU A 179 -12.09 -22.94 -5.07
C GLU A 179 -10.69 -23.36 -5.52
N GLY A 180 -9.68 -23.08 -4.69
CA GLY A 180 -8.30 -23.38 -5.00
C GLY A 180 -7.28 -22.52 -4.25
N PRO A 181 -5.98 -22.64 -4.61
CA PRO A 181 -4.89 -22.00 -3.88
C PRO A 181 -5.01 -20.47 -3.79
N ARG A 182 -5.48 -19.80 -4.85
CA ARG A 182 -5.65 -18.33 -4.87
C ARG A 182 -6.68 -17.87 -3.84
N LYS A 183 -7.85 -18.50 -3.81
CA LYS A 183 -8.90 -18.19 -2.83
C LYS A 183 -8.44 -18.43 -1.40
N ALA A 184 -7.76 -19.56 -1.17
CA ALA A 184 -7.21 -19.90 0.14
C ALA A 184 -6.17 -18.87 0.62
N ARG A 185 -5.28 -18.40 -0.27
CA ARG A 185 -4.30 -17.34 0.03
C ARG A 185 -4.98 -16.03 0.43
N VAL A 186 -5.91 -15.53 -0.41
CA VAL A 186 -6.64 -14.28 -0.12
C VAL A 186 -7.42 -14.38 1.19
N GLN A 187 -8.08 -15.52 1.42
CA GLN A 187 -8.84 -15.76 2.65
C GLN A 187 -7.94 -15.78 3.91
N ALA A 188 -6.79 -16.47 3.84
CA ALA A 188 -5.86 -16.54 4.96
C ALA A 188 -5.25 -15.17 5.30
N ALA A 189 -4.78 -14.45 4.27
CA ALA A 189 -4.22 -13.11 4.42
C ALA A 189 -5.26 -12.12 4.99
N ALA A 190 -6.50 -12.16 4.51
CA ALA A 190 -7.58 -11.32 5.01
C ALA A 190 -7.97 -11.63 6.46
N ALA A 191 -8.01 -12.90 6.84
CA ALA A 191 -8.28 -13.31 8.22
C ALA A 191 -7.18 -12.82 9.17
N GLN A 192 -5.91 -13.04 8.82
CA GLN A 192 -4.77 -12.58 9.60
C GLN A 192 -4.74 -11.04 9.72
N ALA A 193 -5.04 -10.32 8.63
CA ALA A 193 -5.19 -8.87 8.66
C ALA A 193 -6.30 -8.42 9.63
N GLY A 194 -7.45 -9.10 9.62
CA GLY A 194 -8.57 -8.82 10.52
C GLY A 194 -8.21 -9.02 11.99
N GLU A 195 -7.56 -10.14 12.33
CA GLU A 195 -7.12 -10.46 13.68
C GLU A 195 -6.12 -9.42 14.21
N ARG A 196 -5.18 -8.97 13.37
CA ARG A 196 -4.17 -7.96 13.74
C ARG A 196 -4.73 -6.55 13.83
N LEU A 197 -5.74 -6.21 13.03
CA LEU A 197 -6.41 -4.90 13.10
C LEU A 197 -7.27 -4.76 14.35
N ALA A 198 -7.99 -5.81 14.74
CA ALA A 198 -8.95 -5.80 15.84
C ALA A 198 -8.49 -5.07 17.12
N PRO A 199 -7.29 -5.32 17.69
CA PRO A 199 -6.84 -4.63 18.91
C PRO A 199 -6.54 -3.14 18.72
N CYS A 200 -6.29 -2.68 17.49
CA CYS A 200 -5.92 -1.30 17.19
C CYS A 200 -7.15 -0.39 16.98
N LEU A 201 -8.27 -0.95 16.49
CA LEU A 201 -9.38 -0.18 15.91
C LEU A 201 -9.94 0.92 16.83
N ALA A 202 -10.10 0.63 18.12
CA ALA A 202 -10.67 1.58 19.09
C ALA A 202 -9.76 2.79 19.37
N GLN A 203 -8.49 2.69 19.01
CA GLN A 203 -7.47 3.71 19.26
C GLN A 203 -7.14 4.53 18.00
N LEU A 204 -7.66 4.15 16.83
CA LEU A 204 -7.37 4.81 15.57
C LEU A 204 -8.11 6.17 15.51
N PRO A 205 -7.38 7.30 15.35
CA PRO A 205 -8.00 8.60 15.12
C PRO A 205 -8.85 8.59 13.86
N MET A 206 -9.97 9.31 13.88
CA MET A 206 -10.82 9.52 12.71
C MET A 206 -10.73 10.96 12.21
N GLN A 207 -10.69 11.13 10.89
CA GLN A 207 -10.75 12.42 10.23
C GLN A 207 -11.28 12.30 8.80
N ALA A 208 -11.40 13.43 8.11
CA ALA A 208 -11.58 13.44 6.67
C ALA A 208 -10.28 13.01 5.98
N VAL A 209 -10.39 12.06 5.06
CA VAL A 209 -9.26 11.44 4.33
C VAL A 209 -9.62 11.32 2.85
N HIS A 210 -8.64 11.40 1.95
CA HIS A 210 -8.83 11.38 0.50
C HIS A 210 -9.22 10.00 -0.04
N LEU A 211 -8.66 8.94 0.54
CA LEU A 211 -8.72 7.52 0.20
C LEU A 211 -8.27 7.11 -1.20
N ASP A 212 -7.55 7.96 -1.92
CA ASP A 212 -7.14 7.66 -3.30
C ASP A 212 -5.87 8.40 -3.76
N ILE A 213 -4.91 8.57 -2.84
CA ILE A 213 -3.60 9.16 -3.16
C ILE A 213 -2.72 8.09 -3.82
N THR A 214 -2.88 7.94 -5.13
CA THR A 214 -2.23 6.88 -5.94
C THR A 214 -1.38 7.47 -7.07
N ASP A 215 -0.60 6.63 -7.75
CA ASP A 215 0.17 6.99 -8.94
C ASP A 215 -0.70 7.47 -10.11
N ASP A 216 -2.01 7.19 -10.09
CA ASP A 216 -3.04 7.70 -11.00
C ASP A 216 -3.55 9.11 -10.64
N ASN A 217 -3.59 9.44 -9.35
CA ASN A 217 -4.24 10.66 -8.86
C ASN A 217 -3.28 11.71 -8.31
N VAL A 218 -1.98 11.45 -8.38
CA VAL A 218 -0.95 12.45 -8.07
C VAL A 218 -0.31 12.95 -9.36
N VAL A 219 -0.31 14.26 -9.52
CA VAL A 219 0.18 14.93 -10.74
C VAL A 219 1.60 15.41 -10.52
N TRP A 220 2.47 15.09 -11.47
CA TRP A 220 3.90 15.41 -11.46
C TRP A 220 4.31 16.13 -12.73
N GLN A 221 5.36 16.94 -12.61
CA GLN A 221 6.02 17.55 -13.76
C GLN A 221 7.53 17.34 -13.65
N ARG A 222 8.22 17.24 -14.79
CA ARG A 222 9.69 17.25 -14.78
C ARG A 222 10.22 18.69 -14.82
N ASP A 223 11.13 19.01 -13.92
CA ASP A 223 11.89 20.26 -13.98
C ASP A 223 12.96 20.24 -15.09
N ALA A 224 13.73 21.32 -15.20
CA ALA A 224 14.81 21.45 -16.18
C ALA A 224 15.92 20.40 -16.01
N GLN A 225 16.08 19.86 -14.80
CA GLN A 225 17.03 18.79 -14.44
C GLN A 225 16.41 17.39 -14.60
N ARG A 226 15.21 17.31 -15.19
CA ARG A 226 14.42 16.10 -15.39
C ARG A 226 14.06 15.39 -14.09
N GLN A 227 14.05 16.07 -12.95
CA GLN A 227 13.57 15.51 -11.69
C GLN A 227 12.05 15.68 -11.58
N TRP A 228 11.39 14.73 -10.93
CA TRP A 228 9.95 14.80 -10.70
C TRP A 228 9.64 15.82 -9.61
N GLN A 229 8.75 16.76 -9.94
CA GLN A 229 8.23 17.80 -9.06
C GLN A 229 6.74 17.59 -8.88
N LEU A 230 6.31 17.42 -7.63
CA LEU A 230 4.91 17.27 -7.26
C LEU A 230 4.13 18.55 -7.60
N GLN A 231 3.00 18.40 -8.29
CA GLN A 231 2.11 19.51 -8.63
C GLN A 231 0.83 19.51 -7.78
N GLY A 232 0.35 18.33 -7.39
CA GLY A 232 -0.80 18.21 -6.50
C GLY A 232 -1.48 16.84 -6.57
N VAL A 233 -2.53 16.70 -5.77
CA VAL A 233 -3.44 15.55 -5.78
C VAL A 233 -4.75 15.92 -6.45
N ILE A 234 -5.31 15.01 -7.23
CA ILE A 234 -6.61 15.15 -7.89
C ILE A 234 -7.57 14.04 -7.46
N ASP A 235 -8.80 14.20 -7.89
CA ASP A 235 -9.89 13.24 -7.72
C ASP A 235 -10.34 12.93 -6.28
N PHE A 236 -11.16 13.83 -5.75
CA PHE A 236 -11.72 13.73 -4.40
C PHE A 236 -12.97 12.81 -4.35
N GLY A 237 -13.14 11.95 -5.35
CA GLY A 237 -14.29 11.05 -5.49
C GLY A 237 -14.55 10.18 -4.26
N ASP A 238 -13.47 9.76 -3.58
CA ASP A 238 -13.47 8.86 -2.42
C ASP A 238 -13.27 9.56 -1.07
N LEU A 239 -13.32 10.89 -1.05
CA LEU A 239 -13.22 11.66 0.19
C LEU A 239 -14.29 11.23 1.22
N VAL A 240 -13.87 10.81 2.42
CA VAL A 240 -14.77 10.30 3.46
C VAL A 240 -14.22 10.56 4.85
N HIS A 241 -15.07 10.47 5.87
CA HIS A 241 -14.64 10.53 7.27
C HIS A 241 -14.43 9.11 7.83
N THR A 242 -13.17 8.67 7.92
CA THR A 242 -12.78 7.33 8.43
C THR A 242 -11.47 7.41 9.23
N TRP A 243 -10.84 6.28 9.52
CA TRP A 243 -9.54 6.23 10.20
C TRP A 243 -8.48 7.01 9.43
N ARG A 244 -7.76 7.90 10.12
CA ARG A 244 -6.69 8.72 9.54
C ARG A 244 -5.66 7.89 8.78
N ILE A 245 -5.19 6.80 9.40
CA ILE A 245 -4.16 5.92 8.83
C ILE A 245 -4.56 5.28 7.48
N ALA A 246 -5.85 5.31 7.12
CA ALA A 246 -6.35 4.77 5.86
C ALA A 246 -5.73 5.44 4.63
N ASP A 247 -5.48 6.75 4.66
CA ASP A 247 -4.86 7.45 3.53
C ASP A 247 -3.45 6.92 3.25
N LEU A 248 -2.65 6.75 4.30
CA LEU A 248 -1.31 6.19 4.16
C LEU A 248 -1.37 4.71 3.75
N ALA A 249 -2.32 3.93 4.26
CA ALA A 249 -2.48 2.53 3.87
C ALA A 249 -2.84 2.39 2.37
N VAL A 250 -3.76 3.21 1.86
CA VAL A 250 -4.08 3.23 0.43
C VAL A 250 -2.88 3.68 -0.40
N THR A 251 -2.20 4.75 0.01
CA THR A 251 -1.00 5.26 -0.66
C THR A 251 0.07 4.17 -0.74
N CYS A 252 0.42 3.53 0.37
CA CYS A 252 1.40 2.46 0.42
C CYS A 252 0.99 1.24 -0.40
N SER A 253 -0.29 0.86 -0.40
CA SER A 253 -0.81 -0.22 -1.25
C SER A 253 -0.59 0.07 -2.73
N ALA A 254 -0.87 1.30 -3.18
CA ALA A 254 -0.63 1.73 -4.56
C ALA A 254 0.86 1.89 -4.91
N LEU A 255 1.78 1.83 -3.94
CA LEU A 255 3.20 1.82 -4.24
C LEU A 255 3.75 0.41 -4.43
N LEU A 256 3.03 -0.64 -4.01
CA LEU A 256 3.53 -2.03 -4.01
C LEU A 256 3.76 -2.61 -5.42
N HIS A 257 3.12 -2.09 -6.47
CA HIS A 257 3.45 -2.53 -7.84
C HIS A 257 4.69 -1.83 -8.41
N HIS A 258 5.22 -0.80 -7.75
CA HIS A 258 6.41 -0.06 -8.17
C HIS A 258 7.72 -0.53 -7.52
N VAL A 259 7.66 -1.53 -6.63
CA VAL A 259 8.78 -1.92 -5.76
C VAL A 259 9.53 -3.18 -6.20
N GLU A 260 9.23 -3.75 -7.36
CA GLU A 260 9.94 -4.93 -7.90
C GLU A 260 9.95 -6.16 -6.97
N GLY A 261 8.84 -6.38 -6.24
CA GLY A 261 8.69 -7.56 -5.38
C GLY A 261 9.14 -7.36 -3.93
N ASP A 262 9.80 -6.25 -3.60
CA ASP A 262 10.30 -5.98 -2.25
C ASP A 262 9.37 -5.03 -1.47
N PRO A 263 8.58 -5.53 -0.50
CA PRO A 263 7.67 -4.71 0.28
C PRO A 263 8.39 -3.66 1.16
N PHE A 264 9.67 -3.83 1.50
CA PHE A 264 10.37 -2.85 2.34
C PHE A 264 10.62 -1.51 1.61
N ARG A 265 10.55 -1.49 0.28
CA ARG A 265 10.73 -0.27 -0.50
C ARG A 265 9.63 0.77 -0.31
N ILE A 266 8.51 0.44 0.35
CA ILE A 266 7.50 1.45 0.76
C ILE A 266 7.85 2.19 2.07
N LEU A 267 8.83 1.70 2.84
CA LEU A 267 9.23 2.32 4.12
C LEU A 267 9.59 3.82 4.00
N PRO A 268 10.23 4.32 2.91
CA PRO A 268 10.47 5.75 2.75
C PRO A 268 9.20 6.61 2.75
N ALA A 269 8.07 6.09 2.27
CA ALA A 269 6.78 6.80 2.31
C ALA A 269 6.28 6.91 3.75
N ILE A 270 6.35 5.79 4.50
CA ILE A 270 5.91 5.72 5.90
C ILE A 270 6.78 6.63 6.77
N ALA A 271 8.10 6.59 6.59
CA ALA A 271 9.04 7.44 7.32
C ALA A 271 8.80 8.94 7.03
N ALA A 272 8.58 9.28 5.76
CA ALA A 272 8.31 10.66 5.36
C ALA A 272 6.96 11.17 5.90
N TYR A 273 5.93 10.32 5.91
CA TYR A 273 4.66 10.64 6.53
C TYR A 273 4.85 10.90 8.02
N HIS A 274 5.45 9.94 8.75
CA HIS A 274 5.63 9.99 10.19
C HIS A 274 6.42 11.23 10.64
N ALA A 275 7.44 11.63 9.86
CA ALA A 275 8.22 12.84 10.13
C ALA A 275 7.39 14.14 10.05
N LEU A 276 6.38 14.21 9.18
CA LEU A 276 5.55 15.40 8.98
C LEU A 276 4.26 15.41 9.81
N ASN A 277 3.66 14.23 9.98
CA ASN A 277 2.43 13.96 10.72
C ASN A 277 2.63 12.71 11.59
N PRO A 278 3.18 12.86 12.82
CA PRO A 278 3.51 11.72 13.66
C PRO A 278 2.33 10.78 13.91
N LEU A 279 2.62 9.49 13.74
CA LEU A 279 1.68 8.38 13.92
C LEU A 279 1.77 7.84 15.35
N TYR A 280 0.62 7.48 15.91
CA TYR A 280 0.57 6.73 17.16
C TYR A 280 0.93 5.26 16.94
N GLU A 281 1.35 4.58 17.99
CA GLU A 281 1.71 3.15 17.92
C GLU A 281 0.57 2.29 17.36
N ALA A 282 -0.68 2.56 17.76
CA ALA A 282 -1.85 1.85 17.23
C ALA A 282 -2.03 2.02 15.72
N GLU A 283 -1.68 3.19 15.16
CA GLU A 283 -1.73 3.44 13.72
C GLU A 283 -0.59 2.69 13.01
N LEU A 284 0.63 2.73 13.56
CA LEU A 284 1.78 2.00 13.02
C LEU A 284 1.51 0.49 12.95
N ARG A 285 0.93 -0.09 14.02
CA ARG A 285 0.55 -1.52 14.07
C ARG A 285 -0.61 -1.86 13.12
N ALA A 286 -1.54 -0.92 12.90
CA ALA A 286 -2.65 -1.12 11.98
C ALA A 286 -2.26 -0.99 10.49
N LEU A 287 -1.17 -0.31 10.17
CA LEU A 287 -0.83 0.08 8.81
C LEU A 287 -0.63 -1.12 7.86
N TRP A 288 0.27 -2.06 8.18
CA TRP A 288 0.50 -3.21 7.31
C TRP A 288 -0.72 -4.11 7.17
N PRO A 289 -1.43 -4.49 8.25
CA PRO A 289 -2.70 -5.19 8.13
C PRO A 289 -3.74 -4.49 7.25
N MET A 290 -3.82 -3.16 7.31
CA MET A 290 -4.73 -2.38 6.47
C MET A 290 -4.33 -2.40 4.99
N ILE A 291 -3.02 -2.38 4.69
CA ILE A 291 -2.47 -2.53 3.34
C ILE A 291 -2.84 -3.90 2.75
N VAL A 292 -2.65 -4.99 3.53
CA VAL A 292 -3.00 -6.35 3.08
C VAL A 292 -4.50 -6.49 2.84
N ALA A 293 -5.34 -5.97 3.74
CA ALA A 293 -6.79 -5.96 3.57
C ALA A 293 -7.23 -5.16 2.34
N ARG A 294 -6.58 -4.01 2.07
CA ARG A 294 -6.81 -3.21 0.86
C ARG A 294 -6.46 -3.99 -0.40
N ALA A 295 -5.31 -4.66 -0.43
CA ALA A 295 -4.88 -5.48 -1.57
C ALA A 295 -5.87 -6.62 -1.86
N ALA A 296 -6.39 -7.29 -0.82
CA ALA A 296 -7.43 -8.31 -0.96
C ALA A 296 -8.74 -7.73 -1.56
N VAL A 297 -9.18 -6.56 -1.08
CA VAL A 297 -10.37 -5.88 -1.64
C VAL A 297 -10.15 -5.51 -3.10
N LEU A 298 -8.96 -5.02 -3.49
CA LEU A 298 -8.63 -4.68 -4.87
C LEU A 298 -8.77 -5.89 -5.79
N VAL A 299 -8.03 -6.97 -5.51
CA VAL A 299 -8.08 -8.21 -6.32
C VAL A 299 -9.50 -8.75 -6.45
N LEU A 300 -10.24 -8.83 -5.33
CA LEU A 300 -11.60 -9.35 -5.36
C LEU A 300 -12.56 -8.46 -6.16
N SER A 301 -12.36 -7.15 -6.12
CA SER A 301 -13.14 -6.19 -6.91
C SER A 301 -12.82 -6.30 -8.40
N GLY A 302 -11.53 -6.43 -8.77
CA GLY A 302 -11.12 -6.63 -10.15
C GLY A 302 -11.59 -7.96 -10.74
N GLU A 303 -11.52 -9.06 -9.98
CA GLU A 303 -12.08 -10.36 -10.39
C GLU A 303 -13.59 -10.26 -10.63
N GLN A 304 -14.31 -9.54 -9.77
CA GLN A 304 -15.73 -9.27 -9.96
C GLN A 304 -15.98 -8.48 -11.24
N GLN A 305 -15.20 -7.42 -11.50
CA GLN A 305 -15.34 -6.62 -12.72
C GLN A 305 -15.06 -7.43 -14.00
N VAL A 306 -14.02 -8.26 -14.00
CA VAL A 306 -13.69 -9.15 -15.13
C VAL A 306 -14.76 -10.24 -15.30
N SER A 307 -15.40 -10.70 -14.22
CA SER A 307 -16.51 -11.65 -14.33
C SER A 307 -17.76 -11.05 -14.99
N VAL A 308 -18.01 -9.75 -14.76
CA VAL A 308 -19.18 -9.02 -15.31
C VAL A 308 -18.95 -8.60 -16.76
N ASP A 309 -17.75 -8.16 -17.10
CA ASP A 309 -17.36 -7.81 -18.47
C ASP A 309 -16.05 -8.51 -18.88
N PRO A 310 -16.11 -9.81 -19.23
CA PRO A 310 -14.92 -10.58 -19.57
C PRO A 310 -14.22 -10.09 -20.83
N GLY A 311 -14.84 -9.22 -21.64
CA GLY A 311 -14.28 -8.69 -22.89
C GLY A 311 -13.32 -7.52 -22.67
N ASN A 312 -13.44 -6.83 -21.54
CA ASN A 312 -12.71 -5.60 -21.26
C ASN A 312 -11.21 -5.83 -21.00
N ALA A 313 -10.37 -5.51 -21.99
CA ALA A 313 -8.92 -5.64 -21.88
C ALA A 313 -8.33 -4.75 -20.78
N TYR A 314 -8.89 -3.55 -20.59
CA TYR A 314 -8.46 -2.63 -19.53
C TYR A 314 -8.68 -3.24 -18.13
N SER A 315 -9.85 -3.84 -17.88
CA SER A 315 -10.14 -4.49 -16.60
C SER A 315 -9.20 -5.67 -16.32
N ARG A 316 -8.79 -6.42 -17.36
CA ARG A 316 -7.83 -7.53 -17.20
C ARG A 316 -6.41 -7.05 -16.90
N ASP A 317 -5.97 -5.99 -17.56
CA ASP A 317 -4.65 -5.39 -17.31
C ASP A 317 -4.59 -4.80 -15.89
N ASN A 318 -5.67 -4.16 -15.44
CA ASN A 318 -5.80 -3.67 -14.07
C ASN A 318 -5.77 -4.81 -13.04
N LEU A 319 -6.45 -5.92 -13.31
CA LEU A 319 -6.45 -7.08 -12.43
C LEU A 319 -5.06 -7.69 -12.25
N ALA A 320 -4.23 -7.73 -13.31
CA ALA A 320 -2.85 -8.22 -13.20
C ALA A 320 -2.02 -7.35 -12.22
N HIS A 321 -2.26 -6.04 -12.24
CA HIS A 321 -1.63 -5.09 -11.34
C HIS A 321 -2.13 -5.22 -9.89
N GLU A 322 -3.43 -5.41 -9.68
CA GLU A 322 -4.00 -5.67 -8.35
C GLU A 322 -3.45 -6.96 -7.74
N TRP A 323 -3.30 -8.02 -8.54
CA TRP A 323 -2.64 -9.26 -8.11
C TRP A 323 -1.16 -9.03 -7.76
N GLN A 324 -0.45 -8.20 -8.51
CA GLN A 324 0.93 -7.83 -8.16
C GLN A 324 1.01 -7.14 -6.79
N ILE A 325 0.10 -6.20 -6.51
CA ILE A 325 0.00 -5.55 -5.19
C ILE A 325 -0.22 -6.60 -4.09
N PHE A 326 -1.18 -7.51 -4.28
CA PHE A 326 -1.48 -8.57 -3.31
C PHE A 326 -0.30 -9.53 -3.11
N ASP A 327 0.34 -9.98 -4.19
CA ASP A 327 1.49 -10.90 -4.09
C ASP A 327 2.67 -10.26 -3.33
N VAL A 328 2.90 -8.95 -3.50
CA VAL A 328 3.93 -8.23 -2.71
C VAL A 328 3.49 -8.07 -1.26
N ALA A 329 2.23 -7.72 -1.00
CA ALA A 329 1.69 -7.57 0.36
C ALA A 329 1.69 -8.90 1.15
N ASP A 330 1.52 -10.03 0.47
CA ASP A 330 1.52 -11.40 1.02
C ASP A 330 2.91 -12.07 0.98
N SER A 331 3.95 -11.37 0.50
CA SER A 331 5.28 -11.96 0.28
C SER A 331 6.10 -12.18 1.55
N VAL A 332 5.73 -11.55 2.65
CA VAL A 332 6.47 -11.56 3.91
C VAL A 332 5.53 -11.73 5.11
N PRO A 333 5.99 -12.33 6.23
CA PRO A 333 5.20 -12.40 7.46
C PRO A 333 4.81 -11.01 7.96
N PHE A 334 3.60 -10.88 8.51
CA PHE A 334 3.11 -9.61 9.06
C PHE A 334 4.02 -9.05 10.15
N GLU A 335 4.58 -9.93 10.98
CA GLU A 335 5.50 -9.59 12.08
C GLU A 335 6.75 -8.88 11.56
N LEU A 336 7.23 -9.26 10.38
CA LEU A 336 8.43 -8.69 9.79
C LEU A 336 8.18 -7.25 9.34
N MET A 337 7.06 -7.00 8.65
CA MET A 337 6.69 -5.65 8.25
C MET A 337 6.27 -4.78 9.43
N GLU A 338 5.59 -5.35 10.42
CA GLU A 338 5.27 -4.66 11.67
C GLU A 338 6.56 -4.19 12.37
N ALA A 339 7.56 -5.07 12.53
CA ALA A 339 8.84 -4.70 13.12
C ALA A 339 9.55 -3.60 12.33
N ALA A 340 9.60 -3.71 11.00
CA ALA A 340 10.23 -2.70 10.16
C ALA A 340 9.54 -1.33 10.25
N ILE A 341 8.20 -1.31 10.31
CA ILE A 341 7.42 -0.07 10.48
C ILE A 341 7.63 0.53 11.87
N LEU A 342 7.63 -0.28 12.93
CA LEU A 342 7.84 0.19 14.31
C LEU A 342 9.26 0.76 14.51
N GLN A 343 10.27 0.17 13.87
CA GLN A 343 11.64 0.70 13.89
C GLN A 343 11.75 2.11 13.30
N LEU A 344 10.91 2.49 12.33
CA LEU A 344 10.88 3.86 11.81
C LEU A 344 10.50 4.90 12.88
N ALA A 345 9.75 4.47 13.90
CA ALA A 345 9.36 5.29 15.06
C ALA A 345 10.24 5.02 16.30
N ALA A 346 11.38 4.33 16.13
CA ALA A 346 12.25 3.90 17.22
C ALA A 346 11.53 3.07 18.31
N ILE A 347 10.49 2.32 17.91
CA ILE A 347 9.80 1.36 18.76
C ILE A 347 10.44 0.01 18.52
N GLU A 348 11.24 -0.45 19.48
CA GLU A 348 11.85 -1.78 19.41
C GLU A 348 10.81 -2.88 19.62
N PRO A 349 10.92 -4.02 18.90
CA PRO A 349 10.11 -5.18 19.18
C PRO A 349 10.30 -5.63 20.64
N ALA A 350 9.25 -6.19 21.21
CA ALA A 350 9.32 -6.71 22.58
C ALA A 350 10.47 -7.73 22.67
N PRO A 351 11.32 -7.65 23.71
CA PRO A 351 12.38 -8.64 23.90
C PRO A 351 11.77 -10.04 24.01
N LEU A 352 12.51 -11.05 23.53
CA LEU A 352 12.15 -12.43 23.79
C LEU A 352 11.94 -12.62 25.30
N ALA A 353 10.80 -13.21 25.65
CA ALA A 353 10.53 -13.59 27.03
C ALA A 353 11.67 -14.47 27.56
N ALA A 354 11.94 -14.39 28.87
CA ALA A 354 13.01 -15.17 29.49
C ALA A 354 12.87 -16.65 29.12
N ALA A 355 13.87 -17.17 28.41
CA ALA A 355 13.89 -18.53 27.90
C ALA A 355 15.02 -19.32 28.59
N ALA A 356 14.81 -20.61 28.79
CA ALA A 356 15.87 -21.50 29.24
C ALA A 356 16.96 -21.60 28.16
N ALA A 357 18.18 -21.93 28.58
CA ALA A 357 19.27 -22.15 27.63
C ALA A 357 18.94 -23.35 26.73
N LEU A 358 18.98 -23.14 25.41
CA LEU A 358 18.79 -24.20 24.40
C LEU A 358 19.84 -25.33 24.55
N LEU A 359 21.05 -24.96 24.95
CA LEU A 359 22.21 -25.86 25.12
C LEU A 359 22.81 -25.66 26.53
N PRO A 360 22.16 -26.17 27.58
CA PRO A 360 22.61 -25.94 28.96
C PRO A 360 23.98 -26.56 29.25
N ALA A 361 24.33 -27.65 28.55
CA ALA A 361 25.64 -28.30 28.67
C ALA A 361 26.81 -27.40 28.25
N LEU A 362 26.56 -26.37 27.44
CA LEU A 362 27.58 -25.41 26.99
C LEU A 362 27.70 -24.19 27.92
N HIS A 363 26.89 -24.10 28.97
CA HIS A 363 26.92 -22.97 29.87
C HIS A 363 28.31 -22.82 30.51
N GLY A 364 28.96 -21.67 30.32
CA GLY A 364 30.31 -21.41 30.81
C GLY A 364 31.43 -22.04 29.98
N GLN A 365 31.14 -22.76 28.90
CA GLN A 365 32.15 -23.25 27.97
C GLN A 365 32.51 -22.19 26.93
N ALA A 366 33.77 -22.16 26.50
CA ALA A 366 34.19 -21.34 25.36
C ALA A 366 33.64 -21.95 24.07
N VAL A 367 32.93 -21.15 23.27
CA VAL A 367 32.44 -21.54 21.94
C VAL A 367 33.27 -20.82 20.89
N THR A 368 33.86 -21.56 19.96
CA THR A 368 34.64 -20.99 18.87
C THR A 368 33.72 -20.29 17.89
N ALA A 369 33.76 -18.96 17.84
CA ALA A 369 33.02 -18.18 16.85
C ALA A 369 33.78 -18.15 15.52
N LEU A 370 33.19 -18.72 14.49
CA LEU A 370 33.73 -18.72 13.13
C LEU A 370 33.23 -17.51 12.36
N ASP A 371 34.15 -16.59 12.09
CA ASP A 371 33.90 -15.44 11.22
C ASP A 371 33.92 -15.88 9.75
N LEU A 372 32.75 -15.82 9.10
CA LEU A 372 32.53 -16.08 7.67
C LEU A 372 32.20 -14.79 6.91
N GLY A 373 32.59 -13.65 7.44
CA GLY A 373 32.36 -12.34 6.85
C GLY A 373 33.16 -12.12 5.57
N VAL A 374 32.88 -11.01 4.89
CA VAL A 374 33.55 -10.63 3.63
C VAL A 374 35.07 -10.49 3.74
N LEU A 375 35.60 -10.23 4.94
CA LEU A 375 37.03 -10.11 5.22
C LEU A 375 37.63 -11.36 5.89
N SER A 376 36.89 -12.46 5.94
CA SER A 376 37.33 -13.68 6.62
C SER A 376 38.61 -14.25 6.01
N ALA A 377 39.61 -14.53 6.85
CA ALA A 377 40.85 -15.19 6.46
C ALA A 377 40.65 -16.65 6.00
N HIS A 378 39.47 -17.22 6.25
CA HIS A 378 39.12 -18.56 5.78
C HIS A 378 38.83 -18.58 4.27
N PHE A 379 38.59 -17.42 3.65
CA PHE A 379 38.36 -17.32 2.22
C PHE A 379 39.63 -16.90 1.48
N SER A 380 40.09 -17.75 0.55
CA SER A 380 41.25 -17.50 -0.30
C SER A 380 41.11 -18.23 -1.63
N ALA A 381 41.71 -17.68 -2.67
CA ALA A 381 41.76 -18.28 -4.01
C ALA A 381 40.40 -18.78 -4.54
N GLY A 382 39.31 -18.05 -4.25
CA GLY A 382 37.97 -18.38 -4.73
C GLY A 382 37.28 -19.57 -4.03
N ASN A 383 37.86 -20.12 -2.95
CA ASN A 383 37.27 -21.26 -2.24
C ASN A 383 35.85 -20.97 -1.68
N TRP A 384 35.50 -19.70 -1.46
CA TRP A 384 34.19 -19.25 -1.01
C TRP A 384 33.07 -19.59 -2.01
N GLN A 385 33.38 -19.80 -3.29
CA GLN A 385 32.41 -20.19 -4.31
C GLN A 385 32.04 -21.67 -4.26
N GLN A 386 32.76 -22.48 -3.47
CA GLN A 386 32.54 -23.91 -3.41
C GLN A 386 31.29 -24.20 -2.57
N PRO A 387 30.32 -25.01 -3.07
CA PRO A 387 29.14 -25.38 -2.32
C PRO A 387 29.47 -25.94 -0.92
N GLY A 388 28.69 -25.54 0.08
CA GLY A 388 28.85 -25.98 1.46
C GLY A 388 30.16 -25.58 2.14
N VAL A 389 30.89 -24.57 1.64
CA VAL A 389 32.15 -24.10 2.25
C VAL A 389 31.96 -23.65 3.71
N ASP A 390 30.88 -22.95 4.04
CA ASP A 390 30.55 -22.50 5.40
C ASP A 390 30.51 -23.67 6.38
N LEU A 391 29.78 -24.73 6.01
CA LEU A 391 29.61 -25.92 6.85
C LEU A 391 30.92 -26.70 7.00
N ARG A 392 31.72 -26.81 5.92
CA ARG A 392 33.03 -27.46 5.99
C ARG A 392 34.01 -26.70 6.87
N LEU A 393 34.04 -25.38 6.76
CA LEU A 393 34.88 -24.52 7.61
C LEU A 393 34.45 -24.61 9.08
N LEU A 394 33.15 -24.69 9.36
CA LEU A 394 32.60 -24.87 10.69
C LEU A 394 32.94 -26.25 11.27
N GLN A 395 32.78 -27.32 10.50
CA GLN A 395 33.11 -28.69 10.90
C GLN A 395 34.61 -28.91 11.13
N ALA A 396 35.47 -28.10 10.49
CA ALA A 396 36.90 -28.11 10.74
C ALA A 396 37.31 -27.46 12.08
N GLN A 397 36.41 -26.70 12.72
CA GLN A 397 36.66 -26.15 14.05
C GLN A 397 36.44 -27.20 15.15
N PRO A 398 37.21 -27.18 16.25
CA PRO A 398 36.92 -28.02 17.40
C PRO A 398 35.56 -27.64 18.00
N ALA A 399 34.74 -28.65 18.31
CA ALA A 399 33.47 -28.42 19.00
C ALA A 399 33.69 -27.99 20.47
N PRO A 400 32.88 -27.05 21.02
CA PRO A 400 31.78 -26.37 20.37
C PRO A 400 32.23 -25.18 19.50
N ALA A 401 31.66 -25.06 18.30
CA ALA A 401 31.85 -23.92 17.41
C ALA A 401 30.53 -23.43 16.83
N CYS A 402 30.46 -22.15 16.46
CA CYS A 402 29.28 -21.55 15.84
C CYS A 402 29.64 -20.57 14.74
N THR A 403 28.71 -20.33 13.81
CA THR A 403 28.77 -19.14 12.93
C THR A 403 28.14 -17.93 13.61
N LEU A 404 28.30 -16.75 13.01
CA LEU A 404 27.77 -15.49 13.55
C LEU A 404 26.44 -15.08 12.88
N TYR A 405 25.53 -14.55 13.71
CA TYR A 405 24.29 -13.90 13.27
C TYR A 405 24.56 -12.49 12.73
N GLY A 406 23.77 -12.05 11.74
CA GLY A 406 23.84 -10.70 11.16
C GLY A 406 25.07 -10.46 10.30
N GLN A 407 25.88 -11.49 10.05
CA GLN A 407 27.10 -11.38 9.28
C GLN A 407 26.82 -11.53 7.77
N TYR A 408 27.33 -10.60 6.96
CA TYR A 408 27.32 -10.72 5.50
C TYR A 408 28.37 -11.72 5.03
N ARG A 409 27.91 -12.86 4.52
CA ARG A 409 28.76 -14.00 4.13
C ARG A 409 29.24 -13.89 2.70
N LEU A 410 30.56 -13.93 2.52
CA LEU A 410 31.17 -13.90 1.18
C LEU A 410 30.71 -15.08 0.32
N SER A 411 30.63 -16.27 0.93
CA SER A 411 30.22 -17.53 0.29
C SER A 411 28.80 -17.53 -0.27
N GLN A 412 27.94 -16.61 0.17
CA GLN A 412 26.58 -16.44 -0.32
C GLN A 412 26.49 -15.38 -1.43
N THR A 413 27.61 -14.74 -1.78
CA THR A 413 27.66 -13.77 -2.88
C THR A 413 27.52 -14.48 -4.21
N LEU A 414 26.82 -13.85 -5.15
CA LEU A 414 26.69 -14.30 -6.53
C LEU A 414 27.39 -13.28 -7.42
N ILE A 415 28.26 -13.76 -8.32
CA ILE A 415 28.98 -12.91 -9.27
C ILE A 415 28.08 -12.64 -10.47
N ASP A 416 28.13 -11.42 -11.01
CA ASP A 416 27.44 -10.99 -12.23
C ASP A 416 25.93 -11.27 -12.25
N THR A 417 25.26 -11.14 -11.09
CA THR A 417 23.80 -11.28 -10.98
C THR A 417 23.13 -9.91 -10.79
N PRO A 418 21.97 -9.66 -11.43
CA PRO A 418 21.13 -8.50 -11.11
C PRO A 418 20.26 -8.73 -9.86
N ARG A 419 20.21 -9.96 -9.33
CA ARG A 419 19.42 -10.30 -8.14
C ARG A 419 20.27 -10.15 -6.89
N GLU A 420 19.75 -9.43 -5.90
CA GLU A 420 20.39 -9.30 -4.60
C GLU A 420 20.55 -10.67 -3.92
N PRO A 421 21.79 -11.09 -3.55
CA PRO A 421 22.02 -12.36 -2.89
C PRO A 421 21.71 -12.30 -1.39
N HIS A 422 21.24 -13.41 -0.83
CA HIS A 422 20.90 -13.56 0.60
C HIS A 422 22.18 -13.71 1.46
N THR A 423 22.99 -12.66 1.50
CA THR A 423 24.30 -12.68 2.15
C THR A 423 24.25 -12.47 3.65
N CYS A 424 23.22 -11.79 4.18
CA CYS A 424 23.07 -11.58 5.62
C CYS A 424 22.63 -12.88 6.32
N ALA A 425 23.46 -13.36 7.26
CA ALA A 425 23.19 -14.56 8.02
C ALA A 425 22.08 -14.35 9.06
N LEU A 426 20.86 -14.76 8.74
CA LEU A 426 19.73 -14.74 9.68
C LEU A 426 19.70 -15.94 10.63
N HIS A 427 20.61 -16.90 10.45
CA HIS A 427 20.70 -18.12 11.25
C HIS A 427 22.14 -18.37 11.72
N VAL A 428 22.25 -18.98 12.90
CA VAL A 428 23.50 -19.49 13.47
C VAL A 428 23.57 -20.99 13.23
N ALA A 429 24.66 -21.46 12.63
CA ALA A 429 24.96 -22.88 12.52
C ALA A 429 25.87 -23.28 13.68
N LEU A 430 25.68 -24.49 14.21
CA LEU A 430 26.41 -25.00 15.38
C LEU A 430 27.12 -26.30 15.03
N HIS A 431 28.39 -26.41 15.42
CA HIS A 431 29.15 -27.66 15.42
C HIS A 431 29.36 -28.11 16.86
N LEU A 432 28.69 -29.20 17.21
CA LEU A 432 28.60 -29.74 18.56
C LEU A 432 29.08 -31.20 18.59
N ALA A 433 29.49 -31.66 19.76
CA ALA A 433 29.82 -33.07 19.95
C ALA A 433 28.57 -33.96 19.77
N PRO A 434 28.68 -35.15 19.13
CA PRO A 434 27.59 -36.10 19.05
C PRO A 434 27.00 -36.42 20.44
N GLY A 435 25.68 -36.46 20.53
CA GLY A 435 24.97 -36.70 21.81
C GLY A 435 24.77 -35.46 22.67
N THR A 436 25.15 -34.26 22.21
CA THR A 436 24.84 -33.00 22.91
C THR A 436 23.33 -32.86 23.08
N THR A 437 22.87 -32.71 24.32
CA THR A 437 21.44 -32.56 24.63
C THR A 437 20.95 -31.16 24.25
N LEU A 438 19.88 -31.13 23.44
CA LEU A 438 19.12 -29.93 23.15
C LEU A 438 17.90 -29.86 24.07
N VAL A 439 17.67 -28.71 24.70
CA VAL A 439 16.55 -28.50 25.63
C VAL A 439 15.60 -27.45 25.06
N ALA A 440 14.30 -27.73 25.09
CA ALA A 440 13.29 -26.76 24.69
C ALA A 440 13.41 -25.50 25.57
N PRO A 441 13.72 -24.33 24.98
CA PRO A 441 13.96 -23.12 25.75
C PRO A 441 12.67 -22.51 26.33
N PHE A 442 11.51 -22.94 25.82
CA PHE A 442 10.18 -22.55 26.29
C PHE A 442 9.17 -23.69 26.04
N ALA A 443 8.00 -23.61 26.69
CA ALA A 443 6.91 -24.53 26.43
C ALA A 443 6.34 -24.30 25.02
N GLY A 444 6.11 -25.37 24.27
CA GLY A 444 5.63 -25.28 22.90
C GLY A 444 5.30 -26.64 22.30
N THR A 445 4.83 -26.62 21.06
CA THR A 445 4.54 -27.81 20.27
C THR A 445 5.66 -28.05 19.27
N TRP A 446 6.26 -29.24 19.32
CA TRP A 446 7.27 -29.65 18.36
C TRP A 446 6.62 -30.13 17.07
N ARG A 447 7.00 -29.54 15.94
CA ARG A 447 6.53 -29.91 14.60
C ARG A 447 7.71 -30.24 13.70
N HIS A 448 7.58 -31.33 12.96
CA HIS A 448 8.49 -31.65 11.86
C HIS A 448 8.02 -30.96 10.59
N ALA A 449 8.90 -30.19 9.96
CA ALA A 449 8.62 -29.41 8.75
C ALA A 449 9.42 -29.96 7.56
N GLY A 450 9.08 -31.14 7.04
CA GLY A 450 9.79 -31.74 5.90
C GLY A 450 11.18 -32.31 6.26
N GLU A 451 12.03 -32.55 5.25
CA GLU A 451 13.35 -33.16 5.44
C GLU A 451 14.32 -32.17 6.12
N GLY A 452 14.72 -32.47 7.36
CA GLY A 452 15.75 -31.75 8.12
C GLY A 452 15.23 -30.62 9.01
N TRP A 453 14.10 -30.00 8.68
CA TRP A 453 13.59 -28.89 9.48
C TRP A 453 12.62 -29.34 10.58
N ALA A 454 12.73 -28.67 11.72
CA ALA A 454 11.73 -28.75 12.78
C ALA A 454 11.54 -27.40 13.47
N CYS A 455 10.34 -27.21 14.01
CA CYS A 455 9.94 -25.99 14.68
C CYS A 455 9.37 -26.32 16.07
N LEU A 456 9.85 -25.64 17.10
CA LEU A 456 9.17 -25.57 18.38
C LEU A 456 8.29 -24.30 18.40
N GLU A 457 6.99 -24.48 18.23
CA GLU A 457 6.00 -23.41 18.26
C GLU A 457 5.62 -23.07 19.70
N GLY A 458 6.04 -21.90 20.18
CA GLY A 458 5.61 -21.33 21.46
C GLY A 458 4.39 -20.43 21.31
N GLY A 459 3.95 -19.82 22.42
CA GLY A 459 2.80 -18.91 22.40
C GLY A 459 3.07 -17.56 21.74
N SER A 460 4.32 -17.09 21.74
CA SER A 460 4.73 -15.78 21.19
C SER A 460 5.98 -15.82 20.32
N VAL A 461 6.68 -16.97 20.30
CA VAL A 461 7.95 -17.15 19.59
C VAL A 461 8.05 -18.58 19.07
N SER A 462 8.75 -18.75 17.96
CA SER A 462 9.00 -20.06 17.36
C SER A 462 10.50 -20.26 17.19
N LEU A 463 11.00 -21.44 17.56
CA LEU A 463 12.40 -21.83 17.35
C LEU A 463 12.47 -22.78 16.16
N TRP A 464 13.15 -22.36 15.10
CA TRP A 464 13.41 -23.17 13.91
C TRP A 464 14.80 -23.80 13.97
N LEU A 465 14.85 -25.10 13.72
CA LEU A 465 16.07 -25.90 13.65
C LEU A 465 16.14 -26.59 12.29
N HIS A 466 17.35 -26.67 11.75
CA HIS A 466 17.67 -27.26 10.45
C HIS A 466 18.79 -28.29 10.58
#